data_AF-A0A453L8I1-F1
#
_entry.id   AF-A0A453L8I1-F1
#
_cell.length_a   1.000
_cell.length_b   1.000
_cell.length_c   1.000
_cell.angle_alpha   90.00
_cell.angle_beta   90.00
_cell.angle_gamma   90.00
#
_symmetry.space_group_name_H-M   'P 1'
#
loop_
_entity.id
_entity.type
_entity.pdbx_description
1 polymer ?
#
loop_
_entity_poly.entity_id
_entity_poly.type
_entity_poly.pdbx_seq_one_letter_code
_entity_poly.pdbx_strand_id
1 'polypeptide(L)'
;MVLHSDASILMLFYREIEKLKLSELTCREGIVEVAKIIYGVHDEAKDKSFELELSWVCEESNRQHEKVPSDLLEQAKAAAQAALEEMDAD
;
A
#
# COMPACT_ATOMS: atom_id res chain seq x y z
N MET A 1 1.95 -13.01 -4.68
CA MET A 1 2.71 -12.06 -3.84
C MET A 1 4.06 -12.70 -3.51
N VAL A 2 5.05 -12.59 -4.40
CA VAL A 2 6.43 -13.00 -4.12
C VAL A 2 7.18 -11.73 -3.81
N LEU A 3 7.12 -11.28 -2.56
CA LEU A 3 7.97 -10.20 -2.09
C LEU A 3 9.34 -10.80 -1.79
N HIS A 4 10.29 -10.59 -2.71
CA HIS A 4 11.71 -10.83 -2.47
C HIS A 4 12.33 -9.62 -1.75
N SER A 5 11.64 -9.15 -0.70
CA SER A 5 11.98 -7.96 0.08
C SER A 5 12.40 -8.44 1.47
N ASP A 6 13.56 -7.99 1.93
CA ASP A 6 14.17 -8.40 3.19
C ASP A 6 13.17 -8.41 4.35
N ALA A 7 13.33 -9.35 5.29
CA ALA A 7 12.41 -9.54 6.43
C ALA A 7 12.15 -8.25 7.24
N SER A 8 13.07 -7.28 7.18
CA SER A 8 12.93 -5.94 7.74
C SER A 8 11.74 -5.17 7.18
N ILE A 9 11.51 -5.18 5.86
CA ILE A 9 10.41 -4.46 5.20
C ILE A 9 9.07 -5.02 5.67
N LEU A 10 8.97 -6.35 5.77
CA LEU A 10 7.74 -7.01 6.25
C LEU A 10 7.44 -6.65 7.71
N MET A 11 8.47 -6.57 8.56
CA MET A 11 8.31 -6.16 9.96
C MET A 11 7.83 -4.70 10.08
N LEU A 12 8.40 -3.79 9.28
CA LEU A 12 7.99 -2.38 9.25
C LEU A 12 6.55 -2.24 8.74
N PHE A 13 6.21 -2.93 7.65
CA PHE A 13 4.86 -2.95 7.10
C PHE A 13 3.83 -3.41 8.13
N TYR A 14 4.10 -4.51 8.83
CA TYR A 14 3.21 -5.03 9.87
C TYR A 14 3.00 -4.02 11.00
N ARG A 15 4.07 -3.37 11.47
CA ARG A 15 4.00 -2.34 12.51
C ARG A 15 3.12 -1.15 12.11
N GLU A 16 3.17 -0.72 10.86
CA GLU A 16 2.34 0.39 10.38
C GLU A 16 0.87 -0.03 10.23
N ILE A 17 0.59 -1.26 9.78
CA ILE A 17 -0.77 -1.81 9.74
C ILE A 17 -1.41 -1.86 11.12
N GLU A 18 -0.67 -2.22 12.17
CA GLU A 18 -1.19 -2.28 13.54
C GLU A 18 -1.69 -0.92 14.07
N LYS A 19 -1.27 0.20 13.47
CA LYS A 19 -1.74 1.54 13.82
C LYS A 19 -3.09 1.88 13.18
N LEU A 20 -3.49 1.17 12.12
CA LEU A 20 -4.72 1.43 11.39
C LEU A 20 -5.93 0.85 12.12
N LYS A 21 -7.04 1.60 12.09
CA LYS A 21 -8.34 1.11 12.52
C LYS A 21 -9.07 0.43 11.37
N LEU A 22 -8.64 -0.79 11.03
CA LEU A 22 -9.12 -1.52 9.86
C LEU A 22 -10.65 -1.70 9.82
N SER A 23 -11.32 -1.77 10.97
CA SER A 23 -12.78 -1.87 11.05
C SER A 23 -13.54 -0.60 10.67
N GLU A 24 -12.86 0.55 10.65
CA GLU A 24 -13.44 1.86 10.31
C GLU A 24 -13.14 2.28 8.86
N LEU A 25 -12.36 1.48 8.11
CA LEU A 25 -11.94 1.79 6.74
C LEU A 25 -12.79 1.04 5.70
N THR A 26 -13.17 1.73 4.63
CA THR A 26 -13.72 1.08 3.43
C THR A 26 -12.59 0.38 2.65
N CYS A 27 -12.95 -0.56 1.76
CA CYS A 27 -11.94 -1.23 0.92
C CYS A 27 -11.16 -0.25 0.04
N ARG A 28 -11.81 0.82 -0.44
CA ARG A 28 -11.16 1.87 -1.24
C ARG A 28 -10.14 2.67 -0.43
N GLU A 29 -10.48 3.04 0.79
CA GLU A 29 -9.54 3.71 1.71
C GLU A 29 -8.40 2.77 2.10
N GLY A 30 -8.69 1.50 2.36
CA GLY A 30 -7.68 0.49 2.66
C GLY A 30 -6.64 0.31 1.55
N ILE A 31 -7.05 0.37 0.29
CA ILE A 31 -6.13 0.34 -0.87
C ILE A 31 -5.13 1.50 -0.79
N VAL A 32 -5.60 2.71 -0.48
CA VAL A 32 -4.76 3.91 -0.38
C VAL A 32 -3.80 3.81 0.81
N GLU A 33 -4.30 3.40 1.98
CA GLU A 33 -3.46 3.25 3.18
C GLU A 33 -2.40 2.17 3.02
N VAL A 34 -2.73 1.02 2.41
CA VAL A 34 -1.74 -0.02 2.09
C VAL A 34 -0.67 0.49 1.13
N ALA A 35 -1.06 1.26 0.10
CA ALA A 35 -0.09 1.86 -0.82
C ALA A 35 0.85 2.83 -0.08
N LYS A 36 0.32 3.74 0.74
CA LYS A 36 1.14 4.66 1.56
C LYS A 36 2.14 3.93 2.44
N ILE A 37 1.70 2.86 3.12
CA ILE A 37 2.60 2.07 3.98
C ILE A 37 3.71 1.45 3.16
N ILE A 38 3.40 0.77 2.04
CA ILE A 38 4.41 0.10 1.21
C ILE A 38 5.47 1.09 0.73
N TYR A 39 5.05 2.26 0.27
CA TYR A 39 5.94 3.32 -0.18
C TYR A 39 6.74 3.93 0.99
N GLY A 40 6.12 4.18 2.14
CA GLY A 40 6.78 4.79 3.30
C GLY A 40 7.76 3.87 4.03
N VAL A 41 7.58 2.55 3.99
CA VAL A 41 8.55 1.59 4.56
C VAL A 41 9.63 1.18 3.57
N HIS A 42 9.53 1.62 2.31
CA HIS A 42 10.51 1.39 1.26
C HIS A 42 11.51 2.55 1.19
N ASP A 43 12.78 2.26 1.43
CA ASP A 43 13.85 3.25 1.36
C ASP A 43 14.50 3.19 -0.03
N GLU A 44 14.18 4.16 -0.91
CA GLU A 44 14.67 4.18 -2.30
C GLU A 44 16.21 4.18 -2.41
N ALA A 45 16.93 4.64 -1.38
CA ALA A 45 18.39 4.65 -1.38
C ALA A 45 19.00 3.28 -1.04
N LYS A 46 18.25 2.40 -0.36
CA LYS A 46 18.73 1.11 0.15
C LYS A 46 18.07 -0.10 -0.50
N ASP A 47 16.84 0.05 -0.96
CA ASP A 47 16.02 -1.02 -1.48
C ASP A 47 15.99 -1.02 -3.02
N LYS A 48 15.66 -2.17 -3.61
CA LYS A 48 15.51 -2.29 -5.07
C LYS A 48 14.18 -1.73 -5.53
N SER A 49 14.15 -1.10 -6.70
CA SER A 49 12.90 -0.64 -7.33
C SER A 49 11.85 -1.75 -7.35
N PHE A 50 10.60 -1.37 -7.05
CA PHE A 50 9.47 -2.28 -6.95
C PHE A 50 8.32 -1.86 -7.86
N GLU A 51 7.42 -2.80 -8.11
CA GLU A 51 6.14 -2.54 -8.75
C GLU A 51 5.01 -2.80 -7.74
N LEU A 52 4.17 -1.79 -7.50
CA LEU A 52 2.98 -1.96 -6.66
C LEU A 52 1.89 -2.68 -7.45
N GLU A 53 1.57 -3.90 -7.02
CA GLU A 53 0.38 -4.65 -7.40
C GLU A 53 -0.56 -4.83 -6.21
N LEU A 54 -1.85 -4.52 -6.38
CA LEU A 54 -2.89 -4.70 -5.37
C LEU A 54 -4.05 -5.54 -5.90
N SER A 55 -4.60 -6.39 -5.04
CA SER A 55 -5.83 -7.14 -5.29
C SER A 55 -6.78 -6.99 -4.11
N TRP A 56 -8.06 -7.18 -4.36
CA TRP A 56 -9.11 -7.00 -3.35
C TRP A 56 -10.18 -8.08 -3.43
N VAL A 57 -10.88 -8.27 -2.30
CA VAL A 57 -12.10 -9.07 -2.18
C VAL A 57 -13.10 -8.22 -1.41
N CYS A 58 -14.09 -7.66 -2.09
CA CYS A 58 -15.09 -6.79 -1.51
C CYS A 58 -16.43 -6.90 -2.25
N GLU A 59 -17.42 -6.10 -1.85
CA GLU A 59 -18.72 -6.08 -2.54
C GLU A 59 -18.58 -5.64 -4.01
N GLU A 60 -17.70 -4.68 -4.30
CA GLU A 60 -17.44 -4.19 -5.66
C GLU A 60 -16.79 -5.26 -6.56
N SER A 61 -16.00 -6.15 -5.97
CA SER A 61 -15.42 -7.30 -6.68
C SER A 61 -16.36 -8.51 -6.74
N ASN A 62 -17.64 -8.34 -6.41
CA ASN A 62 -18.63 -9.41 -6.27
C ASN A 62 -18.14 -10.54 -5.34
N ARG A 63 -17.40 -10.19 -4.28
CA ARG A 63 -16.73 -11.10 -3.34
C ARG A 63 -15.78 -12.10 -4.00
N GLN A 64 -15.22 -11.75 -5.16
CA GLN A 64 -14.18 -12.52 -5.83
C GLN A 64 -12.84 -11.84 -5.70
N HIS A 65 -11.77 -12.63 -5.67
CA HIS A 65 -10.41 -12.11 -5.69
C HIS A 65 -10.05 -11.66 -7.10
N GLU A 66 -9.89 -10.36 -7.26
CA GLU A 66 -9.49 -9.74 -8.52
C GLU A 66 -8.45 -8.65 -8.28
N LYS A 67 -7.76 -8.26 -9.34
CA LYS A 67 -6.86 -7.10 -9.29
C LYS A 67 -7.68 -5.83 -9.06
N VAL A 68 -7.13 -4.90 -8.28
CA VAL A 68 -7.71 -3.56 -8.15
C VAL A 68 -7.75 -2.90 -9.54
N PRO A 69 -8.87 -2.26 -9.93
CA PRO A 69 -8.96 -1.51 -11.18
C PRO A 69 -7.82 -0.49 -11.35
N SER A 70 -7.34 -0.29 -12.58
CA SER A 70 -6.19 0.58 -12.87
C SER A 70 -6.38 2.00 -12.34
N ASP A 71 -7.57 2.57 -12.49
CA ASP A 71 -7.84 3.94 -12.05
C ASP A 71 -7.68 4.10 -10.53
N LEU A 72 -8.07 3.07 -9.75
CA LEU A 72 -7.93 3.08 -8.29
C LEU A 72 -6.49 2.81 -7.87
N LEU A 73 -5.79 1.93 -8.59
CA LEU A 73 -4.38 1.67 -8.35
C LEU A 73 -3.52 2.91 -8.61
N GLU A 74 -3.79 3.64 -9.69
CA GLU A 74 -3.09 4.89 -10.02
C GLU A 74 -3.35 5.98 -8.99
N GLN A 75 -4.60 6.13 -8.54
CA GLN A 75 -4.95 7.05 -7.45
C GLN A 75 -4.20 6.71 -6.15
N ALA A 76 -4.12 5.43 -5.80
CA ALA A 76 -3.39 5.00 -4.60
C ALA A 76 -1.89 5.22 -4.72
N LYS A 77 -1.28 4.98 -5.89
CA LYS A 77 0.13 5.30 -6.16
C LYS A 77 0.40 6.79 -6.01
N ALA A 78 -0.44 7.63 -6.62
CA ALA A 78 -0.29 9.09 -6.53
C ALA A 78 -0.42 9.60 -5.08
N ALA A 79 -1.40 9.08 -4.33
CA ALA A 79 -1.57 9.43 -2.92
C ALA A 79 -0.40 8.97 -2.04
N ALA A 80 0.17 7.80 -2.33
CA ALA A 80 1.34 7.29 -1.62
C ALA A 80 2.60 8.12 -1.90
N GLN A 81 2.82 8.51 -3.16
CA GLN A 81 3.93 9.39 -3.55
C GLN A 81 3.80 10.78 -2.93
N ALA A 82 2.62 11.39 -2.97
CA ALA A 82 2.39 12.69 -2.34
C ALA A 82 2.63 12.64 -0.81
N ALA A 83 2.21 11.57 -0.15
CA ALA A 83 2.44 11.40 1.29
C ALA A 83 3.93 11.24 1.64
N LEU A 84 4.72 10.58 0.79
CA LEU A 84 6.18 10.51 0.93
C LEU A 84 6.82 11.89 0.78
N GLU A 85 6.45 12.63 -0.27
CA GLU A 85 6.97 13.98 -0.52
C GLU A 85 6.66 14.95 0.64
N GLU A 86 5.47 14.85 1.24
CA GLU A 86 5.10 15.64 2.43
C GLU A 86 5.94 15.28 3.67
N MET A 87 6.34 14.01 3.84
CA MET A 87 7.17 13.57 4.96
C MET A 87 8.64 13.99 4.82
N ASP A 88 9.15 14.09 3.59
CA ASP A 88 10.54 14.52 3.31
C ASP A 88 10.71 16.06 3.28
N ALA A 89 9.60 16.82 3.24
CA ALA A 89 9.60 18.28 3.17
C ALA A 89 9.56 18.99 4.54
N ASP A 90 9.49 18.25 5.65
CA ASP A 90 9.58 18.72 7.05
C ASP A 90 10.92 18.34 7.70
#